data_AF-W4J242-F1
#
_entry.id   AF-W4J242-F1
#
_cell.length_a   1.000
_cell.length_b   1.000
_cell.length_c   1.000
_cell.angle_alpha   90.00
_cell.angle_beta   90.00
_cell.angle_gamma   90.00
#
_symmetry.space_group_name_H-M   'P 1'
#
loop_
_entity.id
_entity.type
_entity.pdbx_description
1 polymer ?
#
loop_
_entity_poly.entity_id
_entity_poly.type
_entity_poly.pdbx_seq_one_letter_code
_entity_poly.pdbx_strand_id
1 'polypeptide(L)'
;MSKKLMKLFKMYDEDNDDDDEEDKGVYNLKKDETATINKDIKELEEVISVEDITNISLKITSNENNKVAILKNELSDFYRKQCEKHKVKVEGSRGVLKSCYNLIKSELEKLQGSLNKYYLSLLKANVLTKKDAEKYIDNCLDSYDDFRKKMKETCEQKIIKYFNNED
;
A
#
# COMPACT_ATOMS: atom_id res chain seq x y z
N MET A 1 22.80 -11.09 -9.55
CA MET A 1 21.46 -10.46 -9.61
C MET A 1 21.28 -9.88 -11.01
N SER A 2 20.25 -10.26 -11.76
CA SER A 2 20.08 -9.87 -13.18
C SER A 2 19.78 -8.38 -13.33
N LYS A 3 20.40 -7.72 -14.33
CA LYS A 3 20.12 -6.31 -14.69
C LYS A 3 18.64 -6.05 -14.98
N LYS A 4 17.87 -7.09 -15.36
CA LYS A 4 16.42 -7.01 -15.61
C LYS A 4 15.62 -6.83 -14.31
N LEU A 5 16.02 -7.49 -13.23
CA LEU A 5 15.44 -7.32 -11.88
C LEU A 5 15.78 -5.95 -11.29
N MET A 6 17.01 -5.46 -11.49
CA MET A 6 17.41 -4.10 -11.07
C MET A 6 16.66 -3.00 -11.82
N LYS A 7 16.32 -3.23 -13.10
CA LYS A 7 15.53 -2.28 -13.91
C LYS A 7 14.06 -2.27 -13.51
N LEU A 8 13.53 -3.42 -13.07
CA LEU A 8 12.19 -3.54 -12.48
C LEU A 8 12.09 -2.79 -11.14
N PHE A 9 13.11 -2.86 -10.27
CA PHE A 9 13.13 -2.06 -9.03
C PHE A 9 13.28 -0.55 -9.29
N LYS A 10 14.08 -0.15 -10.28
CA LYS A 10 14.27 1.29 -10.61
C LYS A 10 13.09 1.94 -11.33
N MET A 11 12.23 1.18 -12.01
CA MET A 11 11.01 1.74 -12.62
C MET A 11 9.93 2.11 -11.57
N TYR A 12 10.10 1.72 -10.31
CA TYR A 12 9.22 2.13 -9.20
C TYR A 12 9.79 3.29 -8.38
N ASP A 13 11.01 3.77 -8.68
CA ASP A 13 11.63 4.94 -8.06
C ASP A 13 11.40 6.24 -8.87
N GLU A 14 10.70 6.19 -10.00
CA GLU A 14 10.19 7.38 -10.69
C GLU A 14 8.87 7.86 -10.03
N ASP A 15 8.92 8.08 -8.71
CA ASP A 15 7.95 8.92 -8.04
C ASP A 15 8.38 10.36 -8.29
N ASN A 16 7.56 11.08 -9.05
CA ASN A 16 7.64 12.51 -9.31
C ASN A 16 7.96 13.29 -8.02
N ASP A 17 9.19 13.77 -7.89
CA ASP A 17 9.58 14.88 -7.03
C ASP A 17 9.05 16.21 -7.63
N ASP A 18 7.75 16.30 -7.87
CA ASP A 18 7.07 17.57 -8.17
C ASP A 18 6.16 17.92 -6.98
N ASP A 19 6.83 18.34 -5.91
CA ASP A 19 6.27 19.35 -5.02
C ASP A 19 5.98 20.59 -5.89
N ASP A 20 4.73 21.06 -5.89
CA ASP A 20 4.27 22.38 -6.37
C ASP A 20 3.46 22.51 -7.68
N GLU A 21 2.78 21.45 -8.18
CA GLU A 21 1.64 21.67 -9.12
C GLU A 21 0.34 20.95 -8.73
N GLU A 22 -0.65 21.79 -8.46
CA GLU A 22 -2.08 21.65 -8.79
C GLU A 22 -2.89 20.43 -8.31
N ASP A 23 -3.78 20.76 -7.38
CA ASP A 23 -5.18 20.34 -7.27
C ASP A 23 -5.82 19.79 -8.56
N LYS A 24 -5.50 18.52 -8.93
CA LYS A 24 -6.28 17.62 -9.81
C LYS A 24 -5.67 16.22 -9.94
N GLY A 25 -5.13 15.67 -8.86
CA GLY A 25 -4.77 14.25 -8.81
C GLY A 25 -6.04 13.39 -8.72
N VAL A 26 -6.77 13.20 -9.84
CA VAL A 26 -7.58 11.99 -9.98
C VAL A 26 -6.55 10.87 -9.98
N TYR A 27 -6.29 10.29 -8.80
CA TYR A 27 -5.64 9.00 -8.74
C TYR A 27 -6.45 8.14 -9.72
N ASN A 28 -5.82 7.64 -10.78
CA ASN A 28 -6.44 6.66 -11.66
C ASN A 28 -6.60 5.37 -10.84
N LEU A 29 -7.61 5.39 -9.95
CA LEU A 29 -7.92 4.34 -9.02
C LEU A 29 -8.32 3.14 -9.86
N LYS A 30 -7.47 2.13 -9.82
CA LYS A 30 -7.78 0.86 -10.48
C LYS A 30 -8.86 0.15 -9.68
N LYS A 31 -9.62 -0.69 -10.37
CA LYS A 31 -10.55 -1.60 -9.70
C LYS A 31 -9.76 -2.55 -8.81
N ASP A 32 -10.32 -2.92 -7.66
CA ASP A 32 -9.73 -3.95 -6.80
C ASP A 32 -9.62 -5.28 -7.54
N GLU A 33 -8.41 -5.82 -7.61
CA GLU A 33 -8.07 -7.05 -8.32
C GLU A 33 -7.92 -8.26 -7.38
N THR A 34 -8.27 -8.16 -6.09
CA THR A 34 -8.15 -9.28 -5.12
C THR A 34 -8.83 -10.56 -5.60
N ALA A 35 -10.00 -10.46 -6.24
CA ALA A 35 -10.70 -11.63 -6.78
C ALA A 35 -9.91 -12.33 -7.91
N THR A 36 -9.27 -11.55 -8.78
CA THR A 36 -8.43 -12.07 -9.87
C THR A 36 -7.16 -12.70 -9.31
N ILE A 37 -6.51 -12.03 -8.36
CA ILE A 37 -5.32 -12.57 -7.67
C ILE A 37 -5.65 -13.92 -7.01
N ASN A 38 -6.76 -14.02 -6.27
CA ASN A 38 -7.19 -15.26 -5.63
C ASN A 38 -7.52 -16.37 -6.63
N LYS A 39 -7.97 -16.02 -7.84
CA LYS A 39 -8.19 -16.98 -8.92
C LYS A 39 -6.86 -17.50 -9.47
N ASP A 40 -5.93 -16.61 -9.79
CA ASP A 40 -4.60 -16.96 -10.32
C ASP A 40 -3.88 -17.94 -9.37
N ILE A 41 -4.04 -17.77 -8.06
CA ILE A 41 -3.44 -18.64 -7.04
C ILE A 41 -4.04 -20.05 -7.05
N LYS A 42 -5.36 -20.14 -7.17
CA LYS A 42 -6.05 -21.44 -7.24
C LYS A 42 -5.64 -22.24 -8.46
N GLU A 43 -5.30 -21.55 -9.55
CA GLU A 43 -4.88 -22.14 -10.83
C GLU A 43 -3.39 -22.51 -10.86
N LEU A 44 -2.61 -22.20 -9.81
CA LEU A 44 -1.20 -22.62 -9.72
C LEU A 44 -1.06 -24.15 -9.69
N GLU A 45 -0.04 -24.62 -10.40
CA GLU A 45 0.46 -25.99 -10.30
C GLU A 45 1.05 -26.29 -8.91
N GLU A 46 1.21 -27.56 -8.57
CA GLU A 46 1.75 -27.96 -7.25
C GLU A 46 3.22 -27.57 -7.04
N VAL A 47 3.99 -27.53 -8.13
CA VAL A 47 5.35 -26.98 -8.15
C VAL A 47 5.31 -25.68 -8.92
N ILE A 48 5.68 -24.59 -8.25
CA ILE A 48 5.53 -23.24 -8.78
C ILE A 48 6.85 -22.76 -9.38
N SER A 49 6.78 -22.14 -10.56
CA SER A 49 7.92 -21.46 -11.14
C SER A 49 8.21 -20.14 -10.42
N VAL A 50 9.49 -19.74 -10.39
CA VAL A 50 9.88 -18.41 -9.87
C VAL A 50 9.14 -17.29 -10.61
N GLU A 51 8.84 -17.46 -11.89
CA GLU A 51 8.12 -16.48 -12.70
C GLU A 51 6.67 -16.29 -12.22
N ASP A 52 5.95 -17.38 -11.95
CA ASP A 52 4.56 -17.32 -11.51
C ASP A 52 4.42 -16.60 -10.17
N ILE A 53 5.26 -16.96 -9.18
CA ILE A 53 5.23 -16.30 -7.87
C ILE A 53 5.67 -14.84 -7.96
N THR A 54 6.61 -14.51 -8.85
CA THR A 54 7.01 -13.12 -9.11
C THR A 54 5.83 -12.33 -9.65
N ASN A 55 5.12 -12.86 -10.64
CA ASN A 55 3.99 -12.18 -11.26
C ASN A 55 2.84 -11.96 -10.27
N ILE A 56 2.55 -12.95 -9.42
CA ILE A 56 1.53 -12.80 -8.37
C ILE A 56 1.97 -11.78 -7.32
N SER A 57 3.21 -11.81 -6.86
CA SER A 57 3.75 -10.84 -5.89
C SER A 57 3.67 -9.40 -6.40
N LEU A 58 3.97 -9.18 -7.69
CA LEU A 58 3.84 -7.87 -8.33
C LEU A 58 2.37 -7.41 -8.42
N LYS A 59 1.45 -8.30 -8.79
CA LYS A 59 0.01 -8.00 -8.83
C LYS A 59 -0.52 -7.61 -7.44
N ILE A 60 -0.16 -8.37 -6.40
CA ILE A 60 -0.51 -8.05 -5.01
C ILE A 60 0.03 -6.66 -4.67
N THR A 61 1.32 -6.41 -4.85
CA THR A 61 1.93 -5.12 -4.50
C THR A 61 1.25 -3.95 -5.22
N SER A 62 0.95 -4.10 -6.51
CA SER A 62 0.25 -3.05 -7.28
C SER A 62 -1.17 -2.81 -6.77
N ASN A 63 -1.94 -3.87 -6.52
CA ASN A 63 -3.31 -3.78 -6.00
C ASN A 63 -3.34 -3.14 -4.61
N GLU A 64 -2.41 -3.52 -3.74
CA GLU A 64 -2.34 -3.02 -2.37
C GLU A 64 -1.88 -1.56 -2.32
N ASN A 65 -0.95 -1.13 -3.18
CA ASN A 65 -0.61 0.29 -3.35
C ASN A 65 -1.82 1.12 -3.84
N ASN A 66 -2.62 0.57 -4.75
CA ASN A 66 -3.87 1.21 -5.18
C ASN A 66 -4.86 1.38 -4.01
N LYS A 67 -5.01 0.36 -3.15
CA LYS A 67 -5.84 0.47 -1.94
C LYS A 67 -5.30 1.47 -0.93
N VAL A 68 -3.98 1.64 -0.82
CA VAL A 68 -3.39 2.70 0.01
C VAL A 68 -3.70 4.09 -0.55
N ALA A 69 -3.72 4.27 -1.88
CA ALA A 69 -4.16 5.52 -2.49
C ALA A 69 -5.64 5.82 -2.17
N ILE A 70 -6.51 4.80 -2.20
CA ILE A 70 -7.91 4.92 -1.76
C ILE A 70 -7.99 5.38 -0.30
N LEU A 71 -7.23 4.75 0.60
CA LEU A 71 -7.16 5.16 2.01
C LEU A 71 -6.75 6.64 2.18
N LYS A 72 -5.76 7.11 1.42
CA LYS A 72 -5.35 8.53 1.45
C LYS A 72 -6.47 9.47 1.04
N ASN A 73 -7.28 9.08 0.04
CA ASN A 73 -8.46 9.84 -0.38
C ASN A 73 -9.53 9.85 0.71
N GLU A 74 -9.84 8.70 1.32
CA GLU A 74 -10.78 8.62 2.44
C GLU A 74 -10.38 9.53 3.61
N LEU A 75 -9.09 9.58 3.94
CA LEU A 75 -8.55 10.46 4.98
C LEU A 75 -8.63 11.94 4.58
N SER A 76 -8.45 12.27 3.30
CA SER A 76 -8.64 13.64 2.78
C SER A 76 -10.08 14.09 2.96
N ASP A 77 -11.04 13.24 2.59
CA ASP A 77 -12.47 13.52 2.74
C ASP A 77 -12.88 13.61 4.22
N PHE A 78 -12.35 12.73 5.07
CA PHE A 78 -12.57 12.80 6.51
C PHE A 78 -12.04 14.13 7.08
N TYR A 79 -10.83 14.53 6.71
CA TYR A 79 -10.21 15.78 7.11
C TYR A 79 -11.04 17.01 6.65
N ARG A 80 -11.52 17.02 5.41
CA ARG A 80 -12.39 18.10 4.89
C ARG A 80 -13.66 18.24 5.72
N LYS A 81 -14.30 17.12 6.08
CA LYS A 81 -15.48 17.11 6.98
C LYS A 81 -15.17 17.70 8.36
N GLN A 82 -13.98 17.44 8.91
CA GLN A 82 -13.57 18.05 10.20
C GLN A 82 -13.31 19.55 10.05
N CYS A 83 -12.72 20.02 8.95
CA CYS A 83 -12.57 21.45 8.67
C CYS A 83 -13.93 22.16 8.62
N GLU A 84 -14.90 21.59 7.90
CA GLU A 84 -16.26 22.10 7.82
C GLU A 84 -16.94 22.17 9.19
N LYS A 85 -16.85 21.07 9.97
CA LYS A 85 -17.42 20.99 11.33
C LYS A 85 -16.88 22.07 12.25
N HIS A 86 -15.59 22.37 12.18
CA HIS A 86 -14.91 23.35 13.05
C HIS A 86 -14.80 24.75 12.42
N LYS A 87 -15.38 24.96 11.23
CA LYS A 87 -15.32 26.23 10.47
C LYS A 87 -13.89 26.73 10.21
N VAL A 88 -12.97 25.80 9.95
CA VAL A 88 -11.56 26.08 9.63
C VAL A 88 -11.36 26.00 8.12
N LYS A 89 -10.51 26.87 7.56
CA LYS A 89 -10.11 26.79 6.15
C LYS A 89 -9.20 25.59 5.92
N VAL A 90 -9.53 24.77 4.91
CA VAL A 90 -8.83 23.53 4.54
C VAL A 90 -7.31 23.73 4.35
N GLU A 91 -6.90 24.84 3.75
CA GLU A 91 -5.48 25.16 3.50
C GLU A 91 -4.69 25.39 4.79
N GLY A 92 -5.31 26.03 5.79
CA GLY A 92 -4.64 26.44 7.03
C GLY A 92 -4.36 25.29 8.01
N SER A 93 -5.03 24.15 7.87
CA SER A 93 -4.87 22.98 8.75
C SER A 93 -4.21 21.77 8.06
N ARG A 94 -3.69 21.93 6.82
CA ARG A 94 -3.22 20.81 5.98
C ARG A 94 -2.03 20.05 6.58
N GLY A 95 -1.33 20.63 7.56
CA GLY A 95 -0.20 20.02 8.26
C GLY A 95 -0.52 18.67 8.89
N VAL A 96 -1.70 18.50 9.51
CA VAL A 96 -2.07 17.22 10.13
C VAL A 96 -2.30 16.12 9.10
N LEU A 97 -2.90 16.46 7.94
CA LEU A 97 -3.11 15.52 6.85
C LEU A 97 -1.77 15.12 6.19
N LYS A 98 -0.87 16.08 5.96
CA LYS A 98 0.49 15.80 5.46
C LYS A 98 1.26 14.87 6.41
N SER A 99 1.14 15.09 7.72
CA SER A 99 1.73 14.20 8.72
C SER A 99 1.18 12.78 8.65
N CYS A 100 -0.13 12.61 8.44
CA CYS A 100 -0.76 11.30 8.23
C CYS A 100 -0.22 10.60 6.98
N TYR A 101 -0.07 11.30 5.86
CA TYR A 101 0.46 10.71 4.63
C TYR A 101 1.93 10.28 4.77
N ASN A 102 2.74 11.05 5.48
CA ASN A 102 4.12 10.68 5.77
C ASN A 102 4.21 9.44 6.66
N LEU A 103 3.32 9.33 7.67
CA LEU A 103 3.23 8.15 8.52
C LEU A 103 2.86 6.90 7.69
N ILE A 104 1.84 7.00 6.85
CA ILE A 104 1.42 5.92 5.95
C ILE A 104 2.57 5.48 5.05
N LYS A 105 3.30 6.43 4.43
CA LYS A 105 4.45 6.12 3.58
C LYS A 105 5.52 5.35 4.36
N SER A 106 5.93 5.85 5.52
CA SER A 106 6.99 5.22 6.32
C SER A 106 6.62 3.82 6.81
N GLU A 107 5.39 3.63 7.29
CA GLU A 107 4.93 2.32 7.76
C GLU A 107 4.72 1.34 6.60
N LEU A 108 4.30 1.81 5.42
CA LEU A 108 4.18 1.00 4.20
C LEU A 108 5.56 0.48 3.75
N GLU A 109 6.58 1.33 3.75
CA GLU A 109 7.96 0.95 3.40
C GLU A 109 8.50 -0.14 4.34
N LYS A 110 8.19 -0.06 5.64
CA LYS A 110 8.57 -1.09 6.62
C LYS A 110 7.87 -2.42 6.37
N LEU A 111 6.56 -2.37 6.07
CA LEU A 111 5.78 -3.55 5.73
C LEU A 111 6.33 -4.23 4.46
N GLN A 112 6.50 -3.46 3.39
CA GLN A 112 7.05 -3.93 2.12
C GLN A 112 8.45 -4.51 2.31
N GLY A 113 9.30 -3.88 3.12
CA GLY A 113 10.61 -4.41 3.47
C GLY A 113 10.54 -5.78 4.17
N SER A 114 9.54 -5.99 5.02
CA SER A 114 9.33 -7.27 5.72
C SER A 114 8.79 -8.36 4.78
N LEU A 115 7.81 -8.03 3.94
CA LEU A 115 7.25 -8.95 2.94
C LEU A 115 8.31 -9.33 1.88
N ASN A 116 9.16 -8.40 1.47
CA ASN A 116 10.27 -8.66 0.56
C ASN A 116 11.30 -9.63 1.15
N LYS A 117 11.58 -9.55 2.46
CA LYS A 117 12.46 -10.53 3.13
C LYS A 117 11.85 -11.94 3.08
N TYR A 118 10.53 -12.06 3.32
CA TYR A 118 9.86 -13.35 3.22
C TYR A 118 9.88 -13.87 1.78
N TYR A 119 9.57 -13.03 0.81
CA TYR A 119 9.64 -13.37 -0.61
C TYR A 119 11.04 -13.86 -1.04
N LEU A 120 12.10 -13.16 -0.63
CA LEU A 120 13.47 -13.58 -0.90
C LEU A 120 13.84 -14.93 -0.27
N SER A 121 13.21 -15.31 0.85
CA SER A 121 13.41 -16.64 1.44
C SER A 121 12.74 -17.74 0.62
N LEU A 122 11.57 -17.47 0.02
CA LEU A 122 10.90 -18.39 -0.90
C LEU A 122 11.73 -18.61 -2.16
N LEU A 123 12.29 -17.55 -2.73
CA LEU A 123 13.13 -17.65 -3.93
C LEU A 123 14.42 -18.45 -3.72
N LYS A 124 14.84 -18.66 -2.47
CA LYS A 124 16.01 -19.47 -2.12
C LYS A 124 15.66 -20.93 -1.85
N ALA A 125 14.37 -21.28 -1.83
CA ALA A 125 13.94 -22.66 -1.69
C ALA A 125 14.33 -23.47 -2.94
N ASN A 126 14.79 -24.72 -2.75
CA ASN A 126 15.12 -25.60 -3.86
C ASN A 126 13.88 -26.00 -4.68
N VAL A 127 12.72 -26.08 -4.02
CA VAL A 127 11.42 -26.37 -4.62
C VAL A 127 10.42 -25.43 -3.96
N LEU A 128 9.64 -24.70 -4.77
CA LEU A 128 8.55 -23.87 -4.29
C LEU A 128 7.24 -24.61 -4.52
N THR A 129 6.53 -24.93 -3.43
CA THR A 129 5.24 -25.61 -3.53
C THR A 129 4.08 -24.62 -3.56
N LYS A 130 2.93 -25.07 -4.08
CA LYS A 130 1.67 -24.30 -4.00
C LYS A 130 1.35 -23.82 -2.60
N LYS A 131 1.50 -24.70 -1.62
CA LYS A 131 1.25 -24.40 -0.21
C LYS A 131 2.17 -23.29 0.34
N ASP A 132 3.43 -23.26 -0.09
CA ASP A 132 4.37 -22.22 0.33
C ASP A 132 3.99 -20.86 -0.26
N ALA A 133 3.55 -20.85 -1.52
CA ALA A 133 3.06 -19.64 -2.18
C ALA A 133 1.75 -19.14 -1.55
N GLU A 134 0.77 -20.01 -1.33
CA GLU A 134 -0.50 -19.68 -0.67
C GLU A 134 -0.23 -19.03 0.70
N LYS A 135 0.63 -19.62 1.52
CA LYS A 135 1.01 -19.07 2.82
C LYS A 135 1.65 -17.68 2.73
N TYR A 136 2.52 -17.46 1.75
CA TYR A 136 3.12 -16.14 1.53
C TYR A 136 2.09 -15.11 1.10
N ILE A 137 1.16 -15.50 0.26
CA ILE A 137 0.15 -14.59 -0.27
C ILE A 137 -0.87 -14.23 0.79
N ASP A 138 -1.37 -15.21 1.56
CA ASP A 138 -2.25 -14.98 2.70
C ASP A 138 -1.60 -13.99 3.66
N ASN A 139 -0.32 -14.20 4.01
CA ASN A 139 0.43 -13.28 4.86
C ASN A 139 0.55 -11.87 4.25
N CYS A 140 0.75 -11.76 2.93
CA CYS A 140 0.74 -10.45 2.27
C CYS A 140 -0.62 -9.75 2.43
N LEU A 141 -1.71 -10.44 2.06
CA LEU A 141 -3.06 -9.88 2.08
C LEU A 141 -3.48 -9.47 3.49
N ASP A 142 -3.25 -10.32 4.48
CA ASP A 142 -3.55 -10.05 5.88
C ASP A 142 -2.74 -8.87 6.41
N SER A 143 -1.42 -8.85 6.14
CA SER A 143 -0.55 -7.77 6.62
C SER A 143 -0.91 -6.41 6.02
N TYR A 144 -1.27 -6.37 4.73
CA TYR A 144 -1.71 -5.13 4.09
C TYR A 144 -3.09 -4.67 4.60
N ASP A 145 -4.00 -5.60 4.87
CA ASP A 145 -5.32 -5.27 5.42
C ASP A 145 -5.23 -4.70 6.84
N ASP A 146 -4.45 -5.35 7.71
CA ASP A 146 -4.16 -4.88 9.06
C ASP A 146 -3.47 -3.51 9.04
N PHE A 147 -2.50 -3.32 8.14
CA PHE A 147 -1.85 -2.04 7.92
C PHE A 147 -2.85 -0.94 7.60
N ARG A 148 -3.74 -1.16 6.62
CA ARG A 148 -4.73 -0.13 6.22
C ARG A 148 -5.67 0.22 7.36
N LYS A 149 -6.21 -0.78 8.07
CA LYS A 149 -7.09 -0.57 9.23
C LYS A 149 -6.40 0.26 10.30
N LYS A 150 -5.20 -0.15 10.71
CA LYS A 150 -4.40 0.55 11.74
C LYS A 150 -4.06 1.98 11.32
N MET A 151 -3.66 2.20 10.07
CA MET A 151 -3.32 3.53 9.58
C MET A 151 -4.55 4.43 9.49
N LYS A 152 -5.70 3.91 9.06
CA LYS A 152 -6.95 4.65 9.06
C LYS A 152 -7.31 5.13 10.46
N GLU A 153 -7.39 4.22 11.42
CA GLU A 153 -7.73 4.53 12.81
C GLU A 153 -6.75 5.54 13.42
N THR A 154 -5.45 5.31 13.25
CA THR A 154 -4.41 6.19 13.79
C THR A 154 -4.50 7.60 13.21
N CYS A 155 -4.71 7.72 11.90
CA CYS A 155 -4.79 9.01 11.22
C CYS A 155 -6.10 9.74 11.55
N GLU A 156 -7.24 9.05 11.56
CA GLU A 156 -8.52 9.64 11.97
C GLU A 156 -8.47 10.17 13.40
N GLN A 157 -7.90 9.40 14.34
CA GLN A 157 -7.70 9.86 15.72
C GLN A 157 -6.79 11.08 15.80
N LYS A 158 -5.68 11.09 15.04
CA LYS A 158 -4.76 12.24 14.99
C LYS A 158 -5.44 13.50 14.45
N ILE A 159 -6.26 13.35 13.41
CA ILE A 159 -7.05 14.45 12.84
C ILE A 159 -8.07 14.97 13.85
N ILE A 160 -8.81 14.08 14.53
CA ILE A 160 -9.80 14.47 15.56
C ILE A 160 -9.12 15.25 16.68
N LYS A 161 -8.01 14.72 17.23
CA LYS A 161 -7.24 15.37 18.30
C LYS A 161 -6.79 16.77 17.95
N TYR A 162 -6.26 16.95 16.73
CA TYR A 162 -5.85 18.25 16.20
C TYR A 162 -7.01 19.26 16.24
N PHE A 163 -8.22 18.87 15.81
CA PHE A 163 -9.37 19.78 15.81
C PHE A 163 -9.99 20.00 17.20
N ASN A 164 -9.84 19.04 18.13
CA ASN A 164 -10.30 19.17 19.50
C ASN A 164 -9.32 19.93 20.42
N ASN A 165 -8.13 20.29 19.93
CA ASN A 165 -7.01 20.83 20.72
C ASN A 165 -6.56 19.88 21.85
N GLU A 166 -6.63 18.58 21.61
CA GLU A 166 -6.12 17.55 22.52
C GLU A 166 -4.72 17.14 22.04
N ASP A 167 -3.66 17.67 22.67
CA ASP A 167 -2.28 17.23 22.44
C ASP A 167 -2.03 15.81 22.95
#